data_AF-A0A5K1CTJ2-F1
#
_entry.id   AF-A0A5K1CTJ2-F1
#
_cell.length_a   1.000
_cell.length_b   1.000
_cell.length_c   1.000
_cell.angle_alpha   90.00
_cell.angle_beta   90.00
_cell.angle_gamma   90.00
#
_symmetry.space_group_name_H-M   'P 1'
#
loop_
_entity.id
_entity.type
_entity.pdbx_description
1 polymer ?
#
loop_
_entity_poly.entity_id
_entity_poly.type
_entity_poly.pdbx_seq_one_letter_code
_entity_poly.pdbx_strand_id
1 'polypeptide(L)' 'VEEVITQMPGVRKISFVAHSLGGLVARYAIGRLYRPPSSEKGSHEGTICGLEAMNFITVATPHLGSRGYKQ' A
#
# COMPACT_ATOMS: atom_id res chain seq x y z
N VAL A 1 9.31 0.53 5.54
CA VAL A 1 8.45 -0.69 5.62
C VAL A 1 9.31 -1.91 5.86
N GLU A 2 10.28 -2.21 4.99
CA GLU A 2 11.22 -3.33 5.17
C GLU A 2 11.94 -3.29 6.52
N GLU A 3 12.50 -2.14 6.91
CA GLU A 3 13.14 -1.96 8.22
C GLU A 3 12.23 -2.34 9.39
N VAL A 4 10.95 -1.92 9.37
CA VAL A 4 9.98 -2.24 10.42
C VAL A 4 9.72 -3.75 10.48
N ILE A 5 9.61 -4.40 9.34
CA ILE A 5 9.45 -5.86 9.27
C ILE A 5 10.67 -6.57 9.85
N THR A 6 11.87 -6.08 9.55
CA THR A 6 13.12 -6.63 10.10
C THR A 6 13.21 -6.44 11.62
N GLN A 7 12.83 -5.26 12.13
CA GLN A 7 12.85 -4.95 13.57
C GLN A 7 11.71 -5.64 14.34
N MET A 8 10.60 -5.97 13.68
CA MET A 8 9.40 -6.54 14.30
C MET A 8 8.93 -7.79 13.53
N PRO A 9 9.56 -8.97 13.74
CA PRO A 9 9.29 -10.17 12.97
C PRO A 9 7.88 -10.76 13.16
N GLY A 10 7.15 -10.32 14.20
CA GLY A 10 5.75 -10.71 14.44
C GLY A 10 4.71 -9.94 13.60
N VAL A 11 5.12 -8.88 12.89
CA VAL A 11 4.19 -8.10 12.06
C VAL A 11 3.83 -8.91 10.81
N ARG A 12 2.54 -9.16 10.62
CA ARG A 12 2.01 -9.98 9.51
C ARG A 12 1.05 -9.25 8.59
N LYS A 13 0.52 -8.12 9.04
CA LYS A 13 -0.59 -7.40 8.41
C LYS A 13 -0.25 -5.92 8.29
N ILE A 14 -0.72 -5.29 7.23
CA ILE A 14 -0.55 -3.85 7.02
C ILE A 14 -1.85 -3.19 6.57
N SER A 15 -2.14 -2.02 7.13
CA SER A 15 -3.20 -1.13 6.69
C SER A 15 -2.62 0.25 6.38
N PHE A 16 -3.22 0.94 5.43
CA PHE A 16 -2.82 2.28 5.03
C PHE A 16 -3.99 3.24 5.29
N VAL A 17 -3.70 4.35 5.99
CA VAL A 17 -4.63 5.47 6.17
C VAL A 17 -3.93 6.72 5.64
N ALA A 18 -4.62 7.48 4.79
CA ALA A 18 -4.06 8.68 4.21
C ALA A 18 -5.10 9.78 4.00
N HIS A 19 -4.66 11.04 4.04
CA HIS A 19 -5.50 12.21 3.88
C HIS A 19 -5.01 13.09 2.73
N SER A 20 -5.95 13.70 1.99
CA SER A 20 -5.66 14.63 0.90
C SER A 20 -4.70 14.03 -0.14
N LEU A 21 -3.67 14.77 -0.56
CA LEU A 21 -2.64 14.30 -1.48
C LEU A 21 -1.92 13.03 -1.00
N GLY A 22 -1.86 12.80 0.31
CA GLY A 22 -1.21 11.62 0.89
C GLY A 22 -1.82 10.31 0.40
N GLY A 23 -3.11 10.28 0.04
CA GLY A 23 -3.73 9.08 -0.50
C GLY A 23 -3.23 8.69 -1.88
N LEU A 24 -2.82 9.65 -2.71
CA LEU A 24 -2.18 9.36 -4.00
C LEU A 24 -0.76 8.84 -3.82
N VAL A 25 -0.01 9.44 -2.88
CA VAL A 25 1.33 8.96 -2.51
C VAL A 25 1.27 7.54 -1.95
N ALA A 26 0.27 7.25 -1.10
CA ALA A 26 0.05 5.92 -0.55
C ALA A 26 -0.26 4.88 -1.64
N ARG A 27 -1.11 5.19 -2.63
CA ARG A 27 -1.36 4.28 -3.77
C ARG A 27 -0.08 3.98 -4.55
N TYR A 28 0.72 5.00 -4.82
CA TYR A 28 2.00 4.82 -5.51
C TYR A 28 2.95 3.92 -4.72
N ALA A 29 3.07 4.15 -3.41
CA ALA A 29 3.89 3.34 -2.52
C ALA A 29 3.40 1.87 -2.46
N ILE A 30 2.09 1.64 -2.37
CA ILE A 30 1.48 0.30 -2.41
C ILE A 30 1.88 -0.43 -3.69
N GLY A 31 1.74 0.21 -4.85
CA GLY A 31 2.13 -0.39 -6.13
C GLY A 31 3.62 -0.75 -6.20
N ARG A 32 4.48 0.07 -5.59
CA ARG A 32 5.92 -0.20 -5.50
C ARG A 32 6.31 -1.31 -4.53
N LEU A 33 5.50 -1.52 -3.49
CA LEU A 33 5.74 -2.54 -2.46
C LEU A 33 5.02 -3.86 -2.76
N TYR A 34 4.13 -3.86 -3.75
CA TYR A 34 3.36 -5.04 -4.15
C TYR A 34 4.30 -6.14 -4.65
N ARG A 35 4.17 -7.32 -4.04
CA ARG A 35 4.80 -8.56 -4.49
C ARG A 35 3.69 -9.47 -5.02
N PRO A 36 3.77 -9.92 -6.29
CA PRO A 36 2.76 -10.80 -6.86
C PRO A 36 2.73 -12.13 -6.10
N PRO A 37 1.60 -12.85 -6.15
CA PRO A 37 1.53 -14.19 -5.56
C PRO A 37 2.62 -15.09 -6.16
N SER A 38 3.36 -15.80 -5.30
CA SER A 38 4.27 -16.84 -5.77
C SER A 38 3.46 -17.97 -6.41
N SER A 39 3.98 -18.56 -7.48
CA SER A 39 3.36 -19.74 -8.13
C SER A 39 3.35 -20.99 -7.24
N GLU A 40 3.84 -20.90 -6.01
CA GLU A 40 3.77 -21.95 -5.00
C GLU A 40 2.33 -22.13 -4.52
N LYS A 41 1.89 -23.39 -4.52
CA LYS A 41 0.50 -23.80 -4.33
C LYS A 41 -0.02 -23.37 -2.96
N GLY A 42 -0.88 -22.34 -2.94
CA GLY A 42 -1.68 -21.97 -1.76
C GLY A 42 -1.91 -20.48 -1.57
N SER A 43 -1.06 -19.60 -2.09
CA SER A 43 -1.25 -18.15 -1.97
C SER A 43 -1.74 -17.54 -3.29
N HIS A 44 -3.05 -17.38 -3.43
CA HIS A 44 -3.65 -16.72 -4.60
C HIS A 44 -3.62 -15.19 -4.52
N GLU A 45 -3.15 -14.63 -3.39
CA GLU A 45 -3.16 -13.19 -3.12
C GLU A 45 -1.74 -12.63 -3.11
N GLY A 46 -1.58 -11.44 -3.71
CA GLY A 46 -0.32 -10.70 -3.62
C GLY A 46 -0.16 -10.05 -2.24
N THR A 47 1.09 -9.77 -1.87
CA THR A 47 1.43 -9.19 -0.57
C THR A 47 1.98 -7.78 -0.74
N ILE A 48 1.99 -7.01 0.34
CA ILE A 48 2.69 -5.72 0.40
C ILE A 48 3.97 -5.94 1.18
N CYS A 49 5.09 -6.07 0.48
CA CYS A 49 6.39 -6.34 1.08
C CYS A 49 6.42 -7.64 1.94
N GLY A 50 5.63 -8.64 1.59
CA GLY A 50 5.49 -9.88 2.37
C GLY A 50 4.45 -9.81 3.50
N LEU A 51 3.80 -8.66 3.70
CA LEU A 51 2.68 -8.51 4.64
C LEU A 51 1.33 -8.71 3.94
N GLU A 52 0.40 -9.32 4.66
CA GLU A 52 -1.00 -9.44 4.26
C GLU A 52 -1.64 -8.04 4.19
N ALA A 53 -2.21 -7.69 3.04
CA ALA A 53 -2.90 -6.43 2.86
C ALA A 53 -4.28 -6.48 3.55
N MET A 54 -4.54 -5.52 4.45
CA MET A 54 -5.82 -5.48 5.18
C MET A 54 -6.74 -4.38 4.69
N ASN A 55 -6.36 -3.11 4.88
CA ASN A 55 -7.21 -1.96 4.59
C ASN A 55 -6.43 -0.85 3.87
N PHE A 56 -7.10 -0.17 2.94
CA PHE A 56 -6.66 1.08 2.36
C PHE A 56 -7.78 2.12 2.52
N ILE A 57 -7.57 3.09 3.40
CA ILE A 57 -8.56 4.11 3.74
C ILE A 57 -8.00 5.48 3.37
N THR A 58 -8.76 6.23 2.59
CA THR A 58 -8.39 7.59 2.21
C THR A 58 -9.49 8.59 2.55
N VAL A 59 -9.12 9.73 3.13
CA VAL A 59 -10.04 10.82 3.44
C VAL A 59 -9.69 12.04 2.59
N ALA A 60 -10.70 12.67 1.98
CA ALA A 60 -10.55 13.86 1.12
C ALA A 60 -9.46 13.71 0.03
N THR A 61 -9.16 12.48 -0.39
CA THR A 61 -8.14 12.21 -1.40
C THR A 61 -8.73 12.40 -2.79
N PRO A 62 -8.15 13.26 -3.64
CA PRO A 62 -8.65 13.46 -4.99
C PRO A 62 -8.45 12.19 -5.85
N HIS A 63 -9.28 12.02 -6.87
CA HIS A 63 -9.19 10.85 -7.76
C HIS A 63 -7.96 10.93 -8.69
N LEU A 64 -7.61 12.13 -9.14
CA LEU A 64 -6.45 12.47 -9.95
C LEU A 64 -5.59 13.46 -9.15
N GLY A 65 -4.27 13.34 -9.19
CA GLY A 65 -3.37 14.39 -8.66
C GLY A 65 -3.66 15.74 -9.29
N SER A 66 -3.15 16.83 -8.74
CA SER A 66 -3.44 18.21 -9.20
C SER A 66 -2.84 18.55 -10.57
N ARG A 67 -2.99 17.69 -11.57
CA ARG A 67 -2.57 17.94 -12.94
C ARG A 67 -3.73 18.62 -13.66
N GLY A 68 -3.92 19.89 -13.31
CA GLY A 68 -5.01 20.74 -13.81
C GLY A 68 -5.02 22.13 -13.16
N TYR A 69 -3.87 22.76 -12.94
CA TYR A 69 -3.82 24.15 -12.51
C TYR A 69 -3.89 25.08 -13.73
N LYS A 70 -5.13 25.33 -14.21
CA LYS A 70 -5.57 26.48 -15.02
C LYS A 70 -7.10 26.60 -14.88
N GLN A 71 -7.57 27.01 -13.71
CA GLN A 71 -8.90 27.63 -13.57
C GLN A 71 -8.70 29.12 -13.39
#